data_AF-A0A842VN16-F1
#
_entry.id   AF-A0A842VN16-F1
#
_cell.length_a   1.000
_cell.length_b   1.000
_cell.length_c   1.000
_cell.angle_alpha   90.00
_cell.angle_beta   90.00
_cell.angle_gamma   90.00
#
_symmetry.space_group_name_H-M   'P 1'
#
loop_
_entity.id
_entity.type
_entity.pdbx_description
1 polymer ?
#
loop_
_entity_poly.entity_id
_entity_poly.type
_entity_poly.pdbx_seq_one_letter_code
_entity_poly.pdbx_strand_id
1 'polypeptide(L)'
;MLKSELEAEKLEEKAKSALKSKNFQEAISNYQEAKEIYISLGYRGKIKYIEKQLAQIQRAWEYENKKAGKGNTTLIKSEQSIPKASGIEPSLKTYKNENQRTSSVPLGNRGQSESIATSHRYDNPKRTKKSYLQPHSKKIGSINKFISNSELQRAKLRENIKLSEQQAEEERLRNEKIRMRETQKQKQVEEEQRQKQESMEKQKSVETLKNKADWFLEQGKIAIKYHKYKDARAHYKGAINIFKNLGWFEEVGVLYKEIKNIENYELEFLKKEKAEERRKKASEEQFQKRVEGILQEKTSSKLLELAQRHKIKPQDKRILNKIKLIKEKASKEIEIGKYSRAFARYNYILELLGTLSIEESVINQETHLINKKISELESKM
;
A
#
# COMPACT_ATOMS: atom_id res chain seq x y z
N MET A 1 -1.00 20.40 -29.15
CA MET A 1 0.14 19.73 -28.48
C MET A 1 0.66 20.67 -27.42
N LEU A 2 0.68 20.25 -26.16
CA LEU A 2 1.18 21.07 -25.05
C LEU A 2 2.70 21.24 -25.21
N LYS A 3 3.27 22.38 -24.78
CA LYS A 3 4.73 22.61 -24.87
C LYS A 3 5.54 21.51 -24.17
N SER A 4 5.03 21.04 -23.03
CA SER A 4 5.58 19.94 -22.25
C SER A 4 5.48 18.58 -22.95
N GLU A 5 4.42 18.34 -23.72
CA GLU A 5 4.27 17.11 -24.52
C GLU A 5 5.34 17.04 -25.61
N LEU A 6 5.55 18.15 -26.34
CA LEU A 6 6.60 18.25 -27.36
C LEU A 6 8.01 18.10 -26.75
N GLU A 7 8.21 18.61 -25.53
CA GLU A 7 9.47 18.46 -24.79
C GLU A 7 9.75 17.00 -24.42
N ALA A 8 8.74 16.28 -23.92
CA ALA A 8 8.86 14.86 -23.62
C ALA A 8 9.16 14.02 -24.88
N GLU A 9 8.53 14.33 -26.02
CA GLU A 9 8.81 13.67 -27.30
C GLU A 9 10.25 13.92 -27.78
N LYS A 10 10.77 15.15 -27.63
CA LYS A 10 12.17 15.46 -27.95
C LYS A 10 13.15 14.68 -27.07
N LEU A 11 12.85 14.50 -25.78
CA LEU A 11 13.65 13.68 -24.87
C LEU A 11 13.61 12.19 -25.27
N GLU A 12 12.47 11.67 -25.70
CA GLU A 12 12.39 10.30 -26.26
C GLU A 12 13.28 10.13 -27.50
N GLU A 13 13.26 11.08 -28.44
CA GLU A 13 14.09 11.02 -29.65
C GLU A 13 15.60 11.14 -29.34
N LYS A 14 15.97 11.98 -28.37
CA LYS A 14 17.34 12.04 -27.84
C LYS A 14 17.75 10.70 -27.22
N ALA A 15 16.88 10.09 -26.40
CA ALA A 15 17.15 8.80 -25.79
C ALA A 15 17.34 7.69 -26.84
N LYS A 16 16.51 7.66 -27.89
CA LYS A 16 16.65 6.73 -29.03
C LYS A 16 17.97 6.95 -29.78
N SER A 17 18.38 8.20 -29.95
CA SER A 17 19.65 8.55 -30.60
C SER A 17 20.85 8.11 -29.75
N ALA A 18 20.81 8.33 -28.43
CA ALA A 18 21.83 7.86 -27.50
C ALA A 18 21.95 6.32 -27.49
N LEU A 19 20.83 5.58 -27.62
CA LEU A 19 20.84 4.12 -27.75
C LEU A 19 21.54 3.64 -29.03
N LYS A 20 21.36 4.33 -30.16
CA LYS A 20 22.08 4.01 -31.41
C LYS A 20 23.59 4.15 -31.23
N SER A 21 24.02 5.12 -30.43
CA SER A 21 25.42 5.35 -30.08
C SER A 21 25.93 4.48 -28.92
N LYS A 22 25.13 3.53 -28.42
CA LYS A 22 25.41 2.71 -27.22
C LYS A 22 25.69 3.51 -25.94
N ASN A 23 25.26 4.77 -25.86
CA ASN A 23 25.39 5.58 -24.64
C ASN A 23 24.21 5.29 -23.70
N PHE A 24 24.29 4.18 -22.96
CA PHE A 24 23.19 3.70 -22.11
C PHE A 24 22.85 4.65 -20.96
N GLN A 25 23.83 5.33 -20.37
CA GLN A 25 23.60 6.27 -19.26
C GLN A 25 22.79 7.49 -19.71
N GLU A 26 23.18 8.10 -20.83
CA GLU A 26 22.47 9.23 -21.41
C GLU A 26 21.06 8.85 -21.85
N ALA A 27 20.87 7.65 -22.43
CA ALA A 27 19.55 7.15 -22.78
C ALA A 27 18.65 6.98 -21.54
N ILE A 28 19.18 6.45 -20.43
CA ILE A 28 18.43 6.29 -19.17
C ILE A 28 18.02 7.66 -18.61
N SER A 29 18.92 8.65 -18.57
CA SER A 29 18.63 10.00 -18.07
C SER A 29 17.50 10.66 -18.87
N ASN A 30 17.61 10.68 -20.21
CA ASN A 30 16.60 11.28 -21.09
C ASN A 30 15.23 10.60 -20.94
N TYR A 31 15.18 9.27 -20.81
CA TYR A 31 13.92 8.55 -20.56
C TYR A 31 13.33 8.82 -19.17
N GLN A 32 14.16 8.99 -18.14
CA GLN A 32 13.69 9.38 -16.80
C GLN A 32 13.07 10.77 -16.80
N GLU A 33 13.72 11.75 -17.43
CA GLU A 33 13.17 13.11 -17.58
C GLU A 33 11.86 13.10 -18.37
N ALA A 34 11.80 12.39 -19.50
CA ALA A 34 10.55 12.23 -20.26
C ALA A 34 9.43 11.60 -19.42
N LYS A 35 9.77 10.61 -18.56
CA LYS A 35 8.81 9.95 -17.67
C LYS A 35 8.19 10.94 -16.68
N GLU A 36 9.00 11.79 -16.04
CA GLU A 36 8.51 12.80 -15.08
C GLU A 36 7.55 13.80 -15.75
N ILE A 37 7.87 14.22 -16.98
CA ILE A 37 6.97 15.09 -17.75
C ILE A 37 5.65 14.37 -18.04
N TYR A 38 5.67 13.11 -18.47
CA TYR A 38 4.44 12.35 -18.72
C TYR A 38 3.63 12.03 -17.44
N ILE A 39 4.28 11.91 -16.28
CA ILE A 39 3.61 11.83 -14.97
C ILE A 39 2.83 13.12 -14.72
N SER A 40 3.46 14.28 -14.92
CA SER A 40 2.79 15.58 -14.73
C SER A 40 1.60 15.79 -15.66
N LEU A 41 1.66 15.22 -16.87
CA LEU A 41 0.60 15.27 -17.89
C LEU A 41 -0.49 14.18 -17.70
N GLY A 42 -0.29 13.21 -16.81
CA GLY A 42 -1.24 12.12 -16.58
C GLY A 42 -1.28 11.05 -17.68
N TYR A 43 -0.27 10.96 -18.56
CA TYR A 43 -0.23 10.02 -19.67
C TYR A 43 0.21 8.62 -19.26
N ARG A 44 -0.67 7.89 -18.55
CA ARG A 44 -0.40 6.53 -18.02
C ARG A 44 0.11 5.52 -19.05
N GLY A 45 -0.34 5.61 -20.31
CA GLY A 45 0.11 4.73 -21.39
C GLY A 45 1.59 4.93 -21.74
N LYS A 46 2.00 6.19 -21.89
CA LYS A 46 3.39 6.58 -22.19
C LYS A 46 4.33 6.25 -21.04
N ILE A 47 3.89 6.44 -19.79
CA ILE A 47 4.67 6.08 -18.59
C ILE A 47 5.03 4.59 -18.59
N LYS A 48 4.03 3.71 -18.79
CA LYS A 48 4.27 2.25 -18.85
C LYS A 48 5.20 1.85 -20.01
N TYR A 49 5.08 2.52 -21.15
CA TYR A 49 5.97 2.32 -22.29
C TYR A 49 7.42 2.66 -21.93
N ILE A 50 7.66 3.83 -21.32
CA ILE A 50 9.00 4.27 -20.91
C ILE A 50 9.58 3.35 -19.83
N GLU A 51 8.80 2.92 -18.85
CA GLU A 51 9.27 1.97 -17.82
C GLU A 51 9.74 0.65 -18.43
N LYS A 52 9.03 0.15 -19.45
CA LYS A 52 9.45 -1.03 -20.20
C LYS A 52 10.75 -0.79 -20.97
N GLN A 53 10.91 0.37 -21.60
CA GLN A 53 12.15 0.74 -22.30
C GLN A 53 13.33 0.84 -21.32
N LEU A 54 13.17 1.55 -20.19
CA LEU A 54 14.19 1.65 -19.15
C LEU A 54 14.67 0.28 -18.65
N ALA A 55 13.75 -0.64 -18.39
CA ALA A 55 14.10 -2.00 -17.97
C ALA A 55 14.87 -2.79 -19.04
N GLN A 56 14.54 -2.60 -20.33
CA GLN A 56 15.27 -3.21 -21.44
C GLN A 56 16.69 -2.63 -21.57
N ILE A 57 16.82 -1.30 -21.46
CA ILE A 57 18.10 -0.58 -21.54
C ILE A 57 19.02 -0.98 -20.39
N GLN A 58 18.50 -1.09 -19.16
CA GLN A 58 19.27 -1.54 -17.99
C GLN A 58 19.81 -2.95 -18.18
N ARG A 59 19.00 -3.90 -18.67
CA ARG A 59 19.45 -5.27 -18.95
C ARG A 59 20.53 -5.30 -20.04
N ALA A 60 20.38 -4.49 -21.08
CA ALA A 60 21.38 -4.38 -22.15
C ALA A 60 22.69 -3.80 -21.63
N TRP A 61 22.62 -2.76 -20.79
CA TRP A 61 23.78 -2.16 -20.15
C TRP A 61 24.51 -3.12 -19.21
N GLU A 62 23.78 -3.87 -18.37
CA GLU A 62 24.35 -4.92 -17.52
C GLU A 62 25.04 -6.02 -18.34
N TYR A 63 24.43 -6.41 -19.46
CA TYR A 63 25.00 -7.42 -20.36
C TYR A 63 26.31 -6.94 -21.02
N GLU A 64 26.34 -5.72 -21.55
CA GLU A 64 27.56 -5.13 -22.13
C GLU A 64 28.66 -4.96 -21.06
N ASN A 65 28.31 -4.57 -19.83
CA ASN A 65 29.27 -4.46 -18.72
C ASN A 65 29.85 -5.83 -18.30
N LYS A 66 29.01 -6.87 -18.26
CA LYS A 66 29.46 -8.26 -18.00
C LYS A 66 30.37 -8.76 -19.11
N LYS A 67 30.03 -8.48 -20.37
CA LYS A 67 30.83 -8.88 -21.55
C LYS A 67 32.20 -8.18 -21.57
N ALA A 68 32.28 -6.93 -21.11
CA ALA A 68 33.51 -6.16 -21.05
C ALA A 68 34.51 -6.61 -19.96
N GLY A 69 34.22 -7.69 -19.22
CA GLY A 69 35.13 -8.20 -18.18
C GLY A 69 35.31 -7.26 -16.98
N LYS A 70 34.51 -6.20 -16.89
CA LYS A 70 34.48 -5.28 -15.75
C LYS A 70 33.65 -5.89 -14.62
N GLY A 71 34.13 -7.02 -14.11
CA GLY A 71 33.59 -7.69 -12.93
C GLY A 71 33.88 -6.89 -11.67
N ASN A 72 33.12 -5.82 -11.44
CA ASN A 72 32.80 -5.24 -10.13
C ASN A 72 31.85 -4.06 -10.36
N THR A 73 30.58 -4.36 -10.66
CA THR A 73 29.53 -3.34 -10.58
C THR A 73 28.98 -3.36 -9.18
N THR A 74 29.45 -2.42 -8.35
CA THR A 74 28.80 -2.03 -7.11
C THR A 74 27.34 -1.75 -7.42
N LEU A 75 26.45 -2.63 -6.95
CA LEU A 75 25.02 -2.42 -6.97
C LEU A 75 24.76 -1.08 -6.25
N ILE A 76 24.52 -0.01 -7.01
CA ILE A 76 23.80 1.16 -6.52
C ILE A 76 22.36 0.67 -6.34
N LYS A 77 22.12 -0.02 -5.22
CA LYS A 77 20.79 -0.14 -4.64
C LYS A 77 20.43 1.28 -4.25
N SER A 78 19.54 1.92 -5.01
CA SER A 78 18.86 3.10 -4.53
C SER A 78 18.19 2.74 -3.20
N GLU A 79 18.70 3.33 -2.12
CA GLU A 79 18.11 3.27 -0.79
C GLU A 79 16.72 3.92 -0.85
N GLN A 80 15.69 3.10 -1.03
CA GLN A 80 14.37 3.37 -0.47
C GLN A 80 14.26 2.51 0.78
N SER A 81 14.82 3.03 1.88
CA SER A 81 14.66 2.51 3.22
C SER A 81 13.20 2.72 3.67
N ILE A 82 12.43 1.64 3.63
CA ILE A 82 11.19 1.53 4.40
C ILE A 82 11.63 1.17 5.83
N PRO A 83 11.32 1.98 6.87
CA PRO A 83 11.68 1.65 8.23
C PRO A 83 10.94 0.37 8.67
N LYS A 84 11.73 -0.65 9.01
CA LYS A 84 11.23 -1.82 9.75
C LYS A 84 10.94 -1.39 11.18
N ALA A 85 9.66 -1.23 11.52
CA ALA A 85 9.22 -1.14 12.90
C ALA A 85 9.41 -2.51 13.58
N SER A 86 10.47 -2.60 14.37
CA SER A 86 10.70 -3.65 15.35
C SER A 86 9.77 -3.48 16.55
N GLY A 87 9.06 -4.56 16.91
CA GLY A 87 8.58 -4.93 18.24
C GLY A 87 8.20 -3.84 19.23
N ILE A 88 6.88 -3.61 19.36
CA ILE A 88 6.27 -3.23 20.63
C ILE A 88 5.03 -4.12 20.81
N GLU A 89 5.11 -5.02 21.79
CA GLU A 89 3.96 -5.78 22.31
C GLU A 89 2.95 -4.82 22.96
N PRO A 90 1.63 -4.96 22.72
CA PRO A 90 0.64 -4.30 23.55
C PRO A 90 0.35 -5.16 24.78
N SER A 91 0.95 -4.79 25.91
CA SER A 91 0.53 -5.29 27.21
C SER A 91 -0.90 -4.85 27.51
N LEU A 92 -1.77 -5.82 27.78
CA LEU A 92 -3.11 -5.65 28.32
C LEU A 92 -3.03 -4.91 29.67
N LYS A 93 -3.59 -3.70 29.73
CA LYS A 93 -4.02 -3.10 31.01
C LYS A 93 -5.51 -2.80 30.98
N THR A 94 -6.16 -3.45 31.92
CA THR A 94 -7.55 -3.43 32.33
C THR A 94 -8.07 -2.03 32.63
N TYR A 95 -9.26 -1.75 32.12
CA TYR A 95 -10.14 -0.67 32.58
C TYR A 95 -10.57 -0.94 34.03
N LYS A 96 -10.35 0.05 34.92
CA LYS A 96 -11.18 0.26 36.10
C LYS A 96 -11.66 1.71 36.11
N ASN A 97 -12.98 1.83 36.20
CA ASN A 97 -13.74 3.00 36.58
C ASN A 97 -13.20 3.65 37.85
N GLU A 98 -13.24 4.98 37.93
CA GLU A 98 -13.92 5.66 39.03
C GLU A 98 -14.25 7.12 38.69
N ASN A 99 -15.48 7.48 39.02
CA ASN A 99 -16.09 8.81 38.96
C ASN A 99 -15.33 9.82 39.83
N GLN A 100 -15.32 11.09 39.44
CA GLN A 100 -15.93 12.15 40.26
C GLN A 100 -16.13 13.47 39.50
N ARG A 101 -17.16 14.19 39.97
CA ARG A 101 -17.94 15.30 39.41
C ARG A 101 -17.22 16.65 39.40
N THR A 102 -17.97 17.63 38.87
CA THR A 102 -17.97 19.11 39.06
C THR A 102 -17.27 19.86 37.93
N SER A 103 -17.75 20.98 37.38
CA SER A 103 -18.97 21.78 37.56
C SER A 103 -18.99 22.85 36.45
N SER A 104 -20.17 23.45 36.25
CA SER A 104 -20.37 24.84 35.78
C SER A 104 -19.94 25.22 34.36
N VAL A 105 -20.95 25.21 33.50
CA VAL A 105 -21.15 26.15 32.38
C VAL A 105 -21.12 27.60 32.89
N PRO A 106 -20.59 28.54 32.11
CA PRO A 106 -21.42 29.70 31.75
C PRO A 106 -21.43 29.99 30.25
N LEU A 107 -22.66 30.13 29.74
CA LEU A 107 -22.99 30.88 28.55
C LEU A 107 -22.59 32.35 28.74
N GLY A 108 -21.85 32.90 27.79
CA GLY A 108 -21.67 34.34 27.69
C GLY A 108 -20.43 34.74 26.91
N ASN A 109 -20.60 35.08 25.62
CA ASN A 109 -20.23 36.43 25.23
C ASN A 109 -20.95 36.89 23.97
N ARG A 110 -21.72 37.96 24.20
CA ARG A 110 -22.52 38.77 23.29
C ARG A 110 -21.59 39.48 22.31
N GLY A 111 -22.02 39.53 21.05
CA GLY A 111 -21.46 40.43 20.05
C GLY A 111 -21.49 41.88 20.52
N GLN A 112 -20.34 42.53 20.44
CA GLN A 112 -20.22 43.98 20.56
C GLN A 112 -20.48 44.59 19.19
N SER A 113 -21.68 45.12 19.02
CA SER A 113 -22.00 46.10 17.99
C SER A 113 -21.56 47.48 18.50
N GLU A 114 -20.50 48.03 17.93
CA GLU A 114 -20.07 49.40 18.15
C GLU A 114 -21.06 50.37 17.48
N SER A 115 -22.04 50.84 18.24
CA SER A 115 -22.84 52.01 17.91
C SER A 115 -22.16 53.24 18.48
N ILE A 116 -21.42 53.99 17.65
CA ILE A 116 -20.94 55.33 17.98
C ILE A 116 -22.13 56.29 17.85
N ALA A 117 -22.86 56.46 18.94
CA ALA A 117 -23.86 57.50 19.13
C ALA A 117 -23.28 58.57 20.08
N THR A 118 -22.54 59.53 19.53
CA THR A 118 -22.15 60.74 20.25
C THR A 118 -23.34 61.71 20.28
N SER A 119 -24.19 61.56 21.30
CA SER A 119 -25.13 62.62 21.70
C SER A 119 -24.36 63.71 22.43
N HIS A 120 -24.15 64.85 21.79
CA HIS A 120 -23.77 66.07 22.52
C HIS A 120 -25.03 66.84 22.91
N ARG A 121 -25.38 66.67 24.19
CA ARG A 121 -26.19 67.57 24.99
C ARG A 121 -25.63 68.99 24.84
N TYR A 122 -26.43 69.91 24.33
CA TYR A 122 -26.22 71.32 24.59
C TYR A 122 -26.83 71.63 25.96
N ASP A 123 -25.95 71.87 26.93
CA ASP A 123 -26.32 72.43 28.21
C ASP A 123 -26.85 73.85 28.02
N ASN A 124 -27.97 74.07 28.69
CA ASN A 124 -28.78 75.27 28.66
C ASN A 124 -28.44 76.11 29.91
N PRO A 125 -27.65 77.20 29.83
CA PRO A 125 -27.45 78.07 30.97
C PRO A 125 -28.62 79.03 31.12
N LYS A 126 -29.35 78.84 32.22
CA LYS A 126 -30.32 79.79 32.77
C LYS A 126 -29.64 81.15 33.06
N ARG A 127 -30.20 82.21 32.47
CA ARG A 127 -30.73 83.40 33.17
C ARG A 127 -29.75 84.31 33.93
N THR A 128 -29.57 85.54 33.45
CA THR A 128 -29.67 86.75 34.30
C THR A 128 -30.11 87.99 33.51
N LYS A 129 -30.93 88.80 34.17
CA LYS A 129 -31.64 90.01 33.72
C LYS A 129 -30.72 91.25 33.69
N LYS A 130 -31.06 92.22 32.82
CA LYS A 130 -31.02 93.70 33.02
C LYS A 130 -31.61 94.33 31.74
N SER A 131 -32.88 94.72 31.71
CA SER A 131 -33.44 96.02 32.13
C SER A 131 -32.70 97.25 31.58
N TYR A 132 -33.15 97.77 30.43
CA TYR A 132 -33.27 99.22 30.22
C TYR A 132 -34.56 99.47 29.43
N LEU A 133 -35.54 100.03 30.13
CA LEU A 133 -36.68 100.74 29.56
C LEU A 133 -36.17 102.01 28.89
N GLN A 134 -36.62 102.28 27.67
CA GLN A 134 -36.92 103.64 27.23
C GLN A 134 -38.21 103.68 26.42
N PRO A 135 -39.13 104.62 26.70
CA PRO A 135 -40.39 104.76 26.00
C PRO A 135 -40.25 105.73 24.82
N HIS A 136 -40.44 105.24 23.60
CA HIS A 136 -40.72 106.11 22.46
C HIS A 136 -42.08 105.76 21.87
N SER A 137 -43.10 106.37 22.45
CA SER A 137 -44.39 106.64 21.82
C SER A 137 -44.18 107.53 20.60
N LYS A 138 -44.43 107.03 19.38
CA LYS A 138 -44.73 107.87 18.21
C LYS A 138 -45.40 107.08 17.08
N LYS A 139 -46.58 107.57 16.70
CA LYS A 139 -47.30 107.40 15.42
C LYS A 139 -47.80 105.98 15.06
N ILE A 140 -48.93 105.62 15.68
CA ILE A 140 -49.91 104.69 15.13
C ILE A 140 -50.68 105.45 14.05
N GLY A 141 -50.45 105.11 12.78
CA GLY A 141 -51.15 105.76 11.68
C GLY A 141 -50.69 105.33 10.28
N SER A 142 -50.42 104.04 10.08
CA SER A 142 -50.26 103.39 8.75
C SER A 142 -49.83 101.90 8.81
N ILE A 143 -49.92 101.23 9.97
CA ILE A 143 -49.28 99.90 10.21
C ILE A 143 -50.17 98.71 9.76
N ASN A 144 -51.49 98.89 9.62
CA ASN A 144 -52.42 97.79 9.28
C ASN A 144 -52.26 97.20 7.87
N LYS A 145 -51.60 97.89 6.92
CA LYS A 145 -51.30 97.33 5.58
C LYS A 145 -49.95 96.60 5.49
N PHE A 146 -48.99 96.93 6.35
CA PHE A 146 -47.66 96.27 6.38
C PHE A 146 -47.68 94.97 7.20
N ILE A 147 -48.52 94.89 8.25
CA ILE A 147 -48.72 93.65 9.02
C ILE A 147 -49.27 92.55 8.11
N SER A 148 -50.25 92.86 7.25
CA SER A 148 -50.89 91.92 6.31
C SER A 148 -49.89 91.28 5.31
N ASN A 149 -48.97 92.05 4.73
CA ASN A 149 -47.94 91.50 3.84
C ASN A 149 -46.89 90.66 4.59
N SER A 150 -46.53 91.06 5.81
CA SER A 150 -45.58 90.30 6.64
C SER A 150 -46.16 88.97 7.14
N GLU A 151 -47.46 88.93 7.43
CA GLU A 151 -48.19 87.71 7.80
C GLU A 151 -48.30 86.76 6.61
N LEU A 152 -48.58 87.29 5.42
CA LEU A 152 -48.61 86.49 4.18
C LEU A 152 -47.23 85.89 3.86
N GLN A 153 -46.15 86.66 4.03
CA GLN A 153 -44.78 86.14 3.86
C GLN A 153 -44.43 85.06 4.89
N ARG A 154 -44.85 85.24 6.15
CA ARG A 154 -44.66 84.22 7.20
C ARG A 154 -45.48 82.96 6.94
N ALA A 155 -46.70 83.08 6.41
CA ALA A 155 -47.54 81.95 6.02
C ALA A 155 -46.89 81.14 4.88
N LYS A 156 -46.44 81.82 3.82
CA LYS A 156 -45.69 81.19 2.71
C LYS A 156 -44.39 80.52 3.18
N LEU A 157 -43.66 81.16 4.10
CA LEU A 157 -42.45 80.58 4.66
C LEU A 157 -42.75 79.31 5.47
N ARG A 158 -43.83 79.30 6.28
CA ARG A 158 -44.25 78.10 7.02
C ARG A 158 -44.70 76.98 6.09
N GLU A 159 -45.38 77.30 5.00
CA GLU A 159 -45.81 76.32 3.99
C GLU A 159 -44.60 75.70 3.28
N ASN A 160 -43.62 76.52 2.88
CA ASN A 160 -42.35 76.05 2.31
C ASN A 160 -41.55 75.18 3.29
N ILE A 161 -41.51 75.57 4.58
CA ILE A 161 -40.86 74.76 5.63
C ILE A 161 -41.57 73.41 5.78
N LYS A 162 -42.92 73.38 5.85
CA LYS A 162 -43.68 72.13 5.93
C LYS A 162 -43.44 71.22 4.71
N LEU A 163 -43.42 71.79 3.51
CA LEU A 163 -43.15 71.04 2.28
C LEU A 163 -41.72 70.47 2.28
N SER A 164 -40.74 71.28 2.72
CA SER A 164 -39.35 70.83 2.86
C SER A 164 -39.19 69.75 3.93
N GLU A 165 -39.92 69.84 5.05
CA GLU A 165 -39.93 68.82 6.11
C GLU A 165 -40.53 67.50 5.60
N GLN A 166 -41.64 67.55 4.84
CA GLN A 166 -42.24 66.37 4.21
C GLN A 166 -41.28 65.72 3.21
N GLN A 167 -40.64 66.50 2.34
CA GLN A 167 -39.65 65.99 1.39
C GLN A 167 -38.45 65.34 2.11
N ALA A 168 -37.96 65.96 3.18
CA ALA A 168 -36.87 65.40 3.99
C ALA A 168 -37.28 64.11 4.70
N GLU A 169 -38.53 63.99 5.16
CA GLU A 169 -39.07 62.78 5.78
C GLU A 169 -39.25 61.64 4.76
N GLU A 170 -39.78 61.94 3.57
CA GLU A 170 -39.87 60.99 2.46
C GLU A 170 -38.49 60.48 2.03
N GLU A 171 -37.50 61.37 1.96
CA GLU A 171 -36.12 61.00 1.62
C GLU A 171 -35.49 60.12 2.71
N ARG A 172 -35.74 60.40 4.00
CA ARG A 172 -35.31 59.54 5.11
C ARG A 172 -35.93 58.14 5.00
N LEU A 173 -37.23 58.04 4.76
CA LEU A 173 -37.93 56.76 4.58
C LEU A 173 -37.40 55.99 3.38
N ARG A 174 -37.08 56.67 2.27
CA ARG A 174 -36.46 56.06 1.10
C ARG A 174 -35.07 55.53 1.42
N ASN A 175 -34.24 56.32 2.10
CA ASN A 175 -32.90 55.92 2.50
C ASN A 175 -32.91 54.77 3.51
N GLU A 176 -33.87 54.75 4.43
CA GLU A 176 -34.08 53.63 5.36
C GLU A 176 -34.46 52.34 4.62
N LYS A 177 -35.39 52.41 3.65
CA LYS A 177 -35.73 51.26 2.79
C LYS A 177 -34.53 50.74 2.00
N ILE A 178 -33.66 51.63 1.50
CA ILE A 178 -32.42 51.24 0.80
C ILE A 178 -31.48 50.51 1.76
N ARG A 179 -31.22 51.08 2.95
CA ARG A 179 -30.39 50.43 3.98
C ARG A 179 -30.93 49.07 4.41
N MET A 180 -32.26 48.93 4.55
CA MET A 180 -32.89 47.65 4.88
C MET A 180 -32.71 46.61 3.75
N ARG A 181 -32.79 47.03 2.49
CA ARG A 181 -32.50 46.14 1.35
C ARG A 181 -31.03 45.75 1.28
N GLU A 182 -30.12 46.70 1.51
CA GLU A 182 -28.67 46.45 1.52
C GLU A 182 -28.28 45.48 2.63
N THR A 183 -28.80 45.67 3.84
CA THR A 183 -28.55 44.75 4.97
C THR A 183 -29.14 43.36 4.73
N GLN A 184 -30.33 43.25 4.12
CA GLN A 184 -30.89 41.96 3.72
C GLN A 184 -30.02 41.27 2.66
N LYS A 185 -29.56 42.02 1.64
CA LYS A 185 -28.67 41.49 0.61
C LYS A 185 -27.33 41.04 1.18
N GLN A 186 -26.75 41.79 2.10
CA GLN A 186 -25.52 41.40 2.80
C GLN A 186 -25.70 40.10 3.58
N LYS A 187 -26.80 39.95 4.34
CA LYS A 187 -27.12 38.72 5.06
C LYS A 187 -27.27 37.51 4.14
N GLN A 188 -27.88 37.70 2.97
CA GLN A 188 -28.01 36.62 1.96
C GLN A 188 -26.64 36.20 1.41
N VAL A 189 -25.79 37.16 1.07
CA VAL A 189 -24.43 36.86 0.57
C VAL A 189 -23.59 36.15 1.64
N GLU A 190 -23.68 36.57 2.90
CA GLU A 190 -22.98 35.93 4.02
C GLU A 190 -23.46 34.47 4.23
N GLU A 191 -24.77 34.24 4.19
CA GLU A 191 -25.35 32.90 4.31
C GLU A 191 -24.93 32.00 3.14
N GLU A 192 -24.95 32.50 1.90
CA GLU A 192 -24.47 31.77 0.72
C GLU A 192 -22.98 31.43 0.83
N GLN A 193 -22.15 32.36 1.31
CA GLN A 193 -20.73 32.12 1.55
C GLN A 193 -20.52 31.04 2.61
N ARG A 194 -21.28 31.06 3.70
CA ARG A 194 -21.21 30.04 4.75
C ARG A 194 -21.60 28.66 4.21
N GLN A 195 -22.72 28.56 3.49
CA GLN A 195 -23.15 27.30 2.88
C GLN A 195 -22.12 26.75 1.88
N LYS A 196 -21.48 27.63 1.09
CA LYS A 196 -20.41 27.25 0.19
C LYS A 196 -19.19 26.71 0.94
N GLN A 197 -18.79 27.35 2.05
CA GLN A 197 -17.69 26.87 2.89
C GLN A 197 -18.01 25.50 3.50
N GLU A 198 -19.19 25.34 4.09
CA GLU A 198 -19.65 24.07 4.66
C GLU A 198 -19.68 22.94 3.61
N SER A 199 -20.13 23.23 2.38
CA SER A 199 -20.10 22.28 1.27
C SER A 199 -18.67 21.89 0.88
N MET A 200 -17.75 22.85 0.81
CA MET A 200 -16.34 22.57 0.50
C MET A 200 -15.67 21.73 1.59
N GLU A 201 -15.98 21.98 2.86
CA GLU A 201 -15.47 21.19 3.99
C GLU A 201 -16.00 19.75 3.96
N LYS A 202 -17.29 19.57 3.68
CA LYS A 202 -17.89 18.24 3.46
C LYS A 202 -17.22 17.50 2.30
N GLN A 203 -16.98 18.17 1.18
CA GLN A 203 -16.27 17.58 0.03
C GLN A 203 -14.84 17.17 0.38
N LYS A 204 -14.09 18.04 1.09
CA LYS A 204 -12.74 17.71 1.56
C LYS A 204 -12.76 16.49 2.50
N SER A 205 -13.72 16.44 3.42
CA SER A 205 -13.89 15.29 4.32
C SER A 205 -14.15 13.99 3.55
N VAL A 206 -15.09 14.00 2.60
CA VAL A 206 -15.37 12.85 1.72
C VAL A 206 -14.12 12.42 0.95
N GLU A 207 -13.38 13.37 0.39
CA GLU A 207 -12.15 13.09 -0.36
C GLU A 207 -11.05 12.47 0.52
N THR A 208 -10.90 12.92 1.77
CA THR A 208 -9.95 12.29 2.71
C THR A 208 -10.32 10.85 3.05
N LEU A 209 -11.62 10.56 3.24
CA LEU A 209 -12.10 9.20 3.48
C LEU A 209 -11.89 8.32 2.25
N LYS A 210 -12.18 8.84 1.06
CA LYS A 210 -11.94 8.14 -0.20
C LYS A 210 -10.47 7.74 -0.37
N ASN A 211 -9.55 8.69 -0.19
CA ASN A 211 -8.11 8.43 -0.26
C ASN A 211 -7.66 7.36 0.76
N LYS A 212 -8.25 7.37 1.96
CA LYS A 212 -7.99 6.34 2.98
C LYS A 212 -8.53 4.96 2.57
N ALA A 213 -9.70 4.91 1.94
CA ALA A 213 -10.24 3.66 1.40
C ALA A 213 -9.36 3.11 0.28
N ASP A 214 -8.94 3.96 -0.66
CA ASP A 214 -8.04 3.58 -1.76
C ASP A 214 -6.70 3.03 -1.24
N TRP A 215 -6.15 3.64 -0.19
CA TRP A 215 -4.98 3.12 0.48
C TRP A 215 -5.18 1.69 1.01
N PHE A 216 -6.32 1.41 1.67
CA PHE A 216 -6.65 0.06 2.12
C PHE A 216 -6.80 -0.93 0.95
N LEU A 217 -7.40 -0.51 -0.17
CA LEU A 217 -7.52 -1.36 -1.36
C LEU A 217 -6.14 -1.74 -1.92
N GLU A 218 -5.22 -0.78 -2.01
CA GLU A 218 -3.86 -1.04 -2.48
C GLU A 218 -3.09 -1.96 -1.52
N GLN A 219 -3.21 -1.76 -0.21
CA GLN A 219 -2.62 -2.69 0.77
C GLN A 219 -3.21 -4.11 0.65
N GLY A 220 -4.51 -4.23 0.39
CA GLY A 220 -5.16 -5.52 0.14
C GLY A 220 -4.58 -6.24 -1.08
N LYS A 221 -4.41 -5.53 -2.20
CA LYS A 221 -3.78 -6.07 -3.42
C LYS A 221 -2.33 -6.49 -3.19
N ILE A 222 -1.56 -5.67 -2.46
CA ILE A 222 -0.17 -5.97 -2.09
C ILE A 222 -0.12 -7.25 -1.23
N ALA A 223 -0.98 -7.36 -0.22
CA ALA A 223 -1.04 -8.54 0.64
C ALA A 223 -1.36 -9.82 -0.15
N ILE A 224 -2.26 -9.78 -1.14
CA ILE A 224 -2.52 -10.91 -2.05
C ILE A 224 -1.25 -11.32 -2.82
N LYS A 225 -0.52 -10.35 -3.39
CA LYS A 225 0.72 -10.63 -4.15
C LYS A 225 1.78 -11.33 -3.33
N TYR A 226 1.84 -11.05 -2.02
CA TYR A 226 2.78 -11.66 -1.08
C TYR A 226 2.19 -12.86 -0.32
N HIS A 227 1.07 -13.43 -0.81
CA HIS A 227 0.39 -14.59 -0.20
C HIS A 227 -0.04 -14.38 1.27
N LYS A 228 -0.24 -13.13 1.69
CA LYS A 228 -0.73 -12.75 3.03
C LYS A 228 -2.25 -12.62 3.03
N TYR A 229 -2.96 -13.73 2.86
CA TYR A 229 -4.41 -13.74 2.65
C TYR A 229 -5.24 -13.25 3.85
N LYS A 230 -4.75 -13.45 5.08
CA LYS A 230 -5.40 -12.91 6.30
C LYS A 230 -5.34 -11.39 6.33
N ASP A 231 -4.16 -10.83 6.05
CA ASP A 231 -3.94 -9.38 6.01
C ASP A 231 -4.76 -8.74 4.89
N ALA A 232 -4.78 -9.36 3.70
CA ALA A 232 -5.60 -8.90 2.58
C ALA A 232 -7.08 -8.76 2.96
N ARG A 233 -7.66 -9.77 3.64
CA ARG A 233 -9.04 -9.70 4.14
C ARG A 233 -9.23 -8.58 5.16
N ALA A 234 -8.27 -8.35 6.05
CA ALA A 234 -8.34 -7.26 7.02
C ALA A 234 -8.32 -5.89 6.34
N HIS A 235 -7.46 -5.69 5.33
CA HIS A 235 -7.40 -4.45 4.56
C HIS A 235 -8.70 -4.18 3.79
N TYR A 236 -9.26 -5.17 3.10
CA TYR A 236 -10.55 -5.00 2.42
C TYR A 236 -11.71 -4.75 3.38
N LYS A 237 -11.71 -5.34 4.59
CA LYS A 237 -12.68 -4.97 5.64
C LYS A 237 -12.54 -3.51 6.08
N GLY A 238 -11.31 -3.01 6.16
CA GLY A 238 -11.03 -1.60 6.42
C GLY A 238 -11.65 -0.68 5.37
N ALA A 239 -11.45 -0.99 4.08
CA ALA A 239 -12.06 -0.26 2.97
C ALA A 239 -13.60 -0.33 3.00
N ILE A 240 -14.18 -1.51 3.25
CA ILE A 240 -15.64 -1.70 3.38
C ILE A 240 -16.23 -0.77 4.44
N ASN A 241 -15.61 -0.66 5.61
CA ASN A 241 -16.12 0.19 6.68
C ASN A 241 -16.15 1.67 6.25
N ILE A 242 -15.15 2.12 5.50
CA ILE A 242 -15.12 3.49 4.98
C ILE A 242 -16.19 3.70 3.91
N PHE A 243 -16.34 2.77 2.95
CA PHE A 243 -17.36 2.88 1.92
C PHE A 243 -18.80 2.83 2.48
N LYS A 244 -19.03 2.05 3.55
CA LYS A 244 -20.30 2.08 4.28
C LYS A 244 -20.58 3.46 4.88
N ASN A 245 -19.58 4.10 5.48
CA ASN A 245 -19.72 5.45 6.04
C ASN A 245 -20.00 6.50 4.95
N LEU A 246 -19.50 6.28 3.73
CA LEU A 246 -19.75 7.14 2.57
C LEU A 246 -21.08 6.84 1.84
N GLY A 247 -21.76 5.73 2.18
CA GLY A 247 -22.98 5.29 1.50
C GLY A 247 -22.75 4.63 0.13
N TRP A 248 -21.53 4.17 -0.14
CA TRP A 248 -21.10 3.58 -1.41
C TRP A 248 -21.26 2.05 -1.38
N PHE A 249 -22.52 1.59 -1.46
CA PHE A 249 -22.87 0.19 -1.22
C PHE A 249 -22.54 -0.75 -2.38
N GLU A 250 -22.43 -0.24 -3.61
CA GLU A 250 -22.05 -1.04 -4.79
C GLU A 250 -20.61 -1.55 -4.63
N GLU A 251 -19.70 -0.66 -4.25
CA GLU A 251 -18.30 -0.94 -3.96
C GLU A 251 -18.17 -1.95 -2.81
N VAL A 252 -18.97 -1.78 -1.76
CA VAL A 252 -19.04 -2.74 -0.65
C VAL A 252 -19.42 -4.15 -1.16
N GLY A 253 -20.39 -4.24 -2.06
CA GLY A 253 -20.79 -5.50 -2.70
C GLY A 253 -19.66 -6.15 -3.49
N VAL A 254 -18.90 -5.36 -4.25
CA VAL A 254 -17.70 -5.84 -4.98
C VAL A 254 -16.64 -6.35 -4.01
N LEU A 255 -16.38 -5.63 -2.93
CA LEU A 255 -15.36 -6.02 -1.95
C LEU A 255 -15.72 -7.29 -1.16
N TYR A 256 -17.00 -7.52 -0.87
CA TYR A 256 -17.43 -8.79 -0.29
C TYR A 256 -17.18 -9.98 -1.24
N LYS A 257 -17.44 -9.80 -2.54
CA LYS A 257 -17.10 -10.82 -3.54
C LYS A 257 -15.60 -11.05 -3.62
N GLU A 258 -14.81 -9.98 -3.55
CA GLU A 258 -13.34 -10.08 -3.56
C GLU A 258 -12.81 -10.81 -2.32
N ILE A 259 -13.34 -10.52 -1.13
CA ILE A 259 -13.00 -11.26 0.11
C ILE A 259 -13.28 -12.76 -0.04
N LYS A 260 -14.39 -13.14 -0.71
CA LYS A 260 -14.69 -14.54 -1.00
C LYS A 260 -13.71 -15.13 -2.02
N ASN A 261 -13.32 -14.37 -3.05
CA ASN A 261 -12.32 -14.80 -4.04
C ASN A 261 -10.94 -15.03 -3.42
N ILE A 262 -10.59 -14.30 -2.36
CA ILE A 262 -9.33 -14.50 -1.62
C ILE A 262 -9.21 -15.93 -1.08
N GLU A 263 -10.31 -16.55 -0.65
CA GLU A 263 -10.30 -17.95 -0.21
C GLU A 263 -9.97 -18.89 -1.37
N ASN A 264 -10.47 -18.61 -2.56
CA ASN A 264 -10.10 -19.35 -3.76
C ASN A 264 -8.62 -19.17 -4.11
N TYR A 265 -8.08 -17.94 -3.97
CA TYR A 265 -6.65 -17.68 -4.18
C TYR A 265 -5.76 -18.43 -3.19
N GLU A 266 -6.16 -18.50 -1.92
CA GLU A 266 -5.48 -19.25 -0.87
C GLU A 266 -5.48 -20.76 -1.19
N LEU A 267 -6.62 -21.30 -1.60
CA LEU A 267 -6.75 -22.71 -1.98
C LEU A 267 -5.93 -23.07 -3.25
N GLU A 268 -5.95 -22.22 -4.26
CA GLU A 268 -5.17 -22.43 -5.48
C GLU A 268 -3.66 -22.39 -5.21
N PHE A 269 -3.22 -21.48 -4.36
CA PHE A 269 -1.82 -21.39 -3.96
C PHE A 269 -1.36 -22.67 -3.24
N LEU A 270 -2.13 -23.14 -2.25
CA LEU A 270 -1.84 -24.39 -1.54
C LEU A 270 -1.83 -25.62 -2.46
N LYS A 271 -2.72 -25.65 -3.47
CA LYS A 271 -2.71 -26.72 -4.49
C LYS A 271 -1.44 -26.69 -5.33
N LYS A 272 -0.99 -25.50 -5.74
CA LYS A 272 0.25 -25.33 -6.52
C LYS A 272 1.47 -25.74 -5.70
N GLU A 273 1.56 -25.31 -4.45
CA GLU A 273 2.64 -25.65 -3.53
C GLU A 273 2.76 -27.18 -3.33
N LYS A 274 1.64 -27.86 -3.02
CA LYS A 274 1.61 -29.33 -2.90
C LYS A 274 2.01 -30.03 -4.20
N ALA A 275 1.60 -29.50 -5.35
CA ALA A 275 1.98 -30.09 -6.65
C ALA A 275 3.48 -29.93 -6.91
N GLU A 276 4.08 -28.79 -6.55
CA GLU A 276 5.51 -28.55 -6.67
C GLU A 276 6.32 -29.45 -5.74
N GLU A 277 5.89 -29.62 -4.48
CA GLU A 277 6.52 -30.57 -3.55
C GLU A 277 6.51 -32.00 -4.08
N ARG A 278 5.39 -32.45 -4.65
CA ARG A 278 5.30 -33.78 -5.26
C ARG A 278 6.26 -33.93 -6.45
N ARG A 279 6.40 -32.89 -7.28
CA ARG A 279 7.37 -32.89 -8.39
C ARG A 279 8.81 -32.96 -7.87
N LYS A 280 9.14 -32.20 -6.83
CA LYS A 280 10.47 -32.25 -6.19
C LYS A 280 10.77 -33.63 -5.62
N LYS A 281 9.82 -34.22 -4.87
CA LYS A 281 9.96 -35.58 -4.33
C LYS A 281 10.12 -36.63 -5.43
N ALA A 282 9.30 -36.58 -6.47
CA ALA A 282 9.42 -37.51 -7.60
C ALA A 282 10.77 -37.36 -8.33
N SER A 283 11.26 -36.13 -8.50
CA SER A 283 12.57 -35.87 -9.09
C SER A 283 13.71 -36.40 -8.21
N GLU A 284 13.61 -36.23 -6.89
CA GLU A 284 14.57 -36.74 -5.92
C GLU A 284 14.58 -38.28 -5.93
N GLU A 285 13.41 -38.92 -5.89
CA GLU A 285 13.29 -40.38 -5.98
C GLU A 285 13.90 -40.94 -7.28
N GLN A 286 13.69 -40.27 -8.41
CA GLN A 286 14.32 -40.63 -9.69
C GLN A 286 15.84 -40.43 -9.68
N PHE A 287 16.32 -39.41 -8.97
CA PHE A 287 17.75 -39.20 -8.77
C PHE A 287 18.35 -40.33 -7.92
N GLN A 288 17.73 -40.66 -6.78
CA GLN A 288 18.17 -41.75 -5.90
C GLN A 288 18.22 -43.09 -6.64
N LYS A 289 17.19 -43.43 -7.43
CA LYS A 289 17.19 -44.66 -8.25
C LYS A 289 18.35 -44.71 -9.24
N ARG A 290 18.73 -43.58 -9.85
CA ARG A 290 19.89 -43.51 -10.76
C ARG A 290 21.20 -43.69 -10.02
N VAL A 291 21.34 -43.08 -8.85
CA VAL A 291 22.53 -43.24 -7.99
C VAL A 291 22.69 -44.70 -7.56
N GLU A 292 21.61 -45.34 -7.12
CA GLU A 292 21.60 -46.77 -6.77
C GLU A 292 21.99 -47.65 -7.97
N GLY A 293 21.45 -47.38 -9.15
CA GLY A 293 21.79 -48.10 -10.38
C GLY A 293 23.28 -47.99 -10.73
N ILE A 294 23.86 -46.78 -10.66
CA ILE A 294 25.30 -46.56 -10.90
C ILE A 294 26.16 -47.28 -9.85
N LEU A 295 25.74 -47.29 -8.58
CA LEU A 295 26.46 -48.02 -7.53
C LEU A 295 26.44 -49.53 -7.77
N GLN A 296 25.29 -50.09 -8.16
CA GLN A 296 25.16 -51.51 -8.53
C GLN A 296 25.99 -51.87 -9.76
N GLU A 297 26.03 -51.01 -10.79
CA GLU A 297 26.85 -51.20 -11.97
C GLU A 297 28.35 -51.17 -11.62
N LYS A 298 28.78 -50.19 -10.81
CA LYS A 298 30.18 -50.05 -10.37
C LYS A 298 30.65 -51.26 -9.55
N THR A 299 29.79 -51.79 -8.67
CA THR A 299 30.10 -53.00 -7.91
C THR A 299 30.19 -54.24 -8.80
N SER A 300 29.27 -54.39 -9.75
CA SER A 300 29.26 -55.49 -10.71
C SER A 300 30.47 -55.45 -11.64
N SER A 301 30.84 -54.28 -12.15
CA SER A 301 32.03 -54.07 -12.98
C SER A 301 33.31 -54.41 -12.22
N LYS A 302 33.44 -53.98 -10.95
CA LYS A 302 34.59 -54.34 -10.11
C LYS A 302 34.69 -55.86 -9.90
N LEU A 303 33.57 -56.52 -9.63
CA LEU A 303 33.53 -57.99 -9.51
C LEU A 303 33.96 -58.69 -10.80
N LEU A 304 33.51 -58.18 -11.95
CA LEU A 304 33.85 -58.72 -13.27
C LEU A 304 35.33 -58.50 -13.59
N GLU A 305 35.86 -57.32 -13.27
CA GLU A 305 37.28 -56.99 -13.43
C GLU A 305 38.17 -57.86 -12.54
N LEU A 306 37.79 -58.08 -11.27
CA LEU A 306 38.45 -59.05 -10.39
C LEU A 306 38.42 -60.46 -10.99
N ALA A 307 37.28 -60.89 -11.53
CA ALA A 307 37.13 -62.19 -12.17
C ALA A 307 37.97 -62.36 -13.45
N GLN A 308 38.34 -61.27 -14.12
CA GLN A 308 39.20 -61.26 -15.31
C GLN A 308 40.69 -61.15 -14.95
N ARG A 309 41.05 -60.34 -13.95
CA ARG A 309 42.43 -60.16 -13.49
C ARG A 309 42.99 -61.43 -12.86
N HIS A 310 42.15 -62.15 -12.14
CA HIS A 310 42.47 -63.52 -11.80
C HIS A 310 42.20 -64.36 -13.05
N LYS A 311 43.23 -65.00 -13.63
CA LYS A 311 43.03 -66.25 -14.38
C LYS A 311 42.52 -67.29 -13.38
N ILE A 312 41.27 -67.12 -12.96
CA ILE A 312 40.61 -67.94 -11.96
C ILE A 312 40.67 -69.36 -12.49
N LYS A 313 41.28 -70.26 -11.72
CA LYS A 313 41.32 -71.68 -12.09
C LYS A 313 39.87 -72.12 -12.34
N PRO A 314 39.59 -72.94 -13.36
CA PRO A 314 38.22 -73.36 -13.66
C PRO A 314 37.44 -73.92 -12.46
N GLN A 315 38.16 -74.48 -11.47
CA GLN A 315 37.62 -74.93 -10.18
C GLN A 315 37.08 -73.77 -9.33
N ASP A 316 37.86 -72.72 -9.12
CA ASP A 316 37.45 -71.54 -8.33
C ASP A 316 36.24 -70.83 -8.97
N LYS A 317 36.16 -70.81 -10.30
CA LYS A 317 34.99 -70.26 -11.03
C LYS A 317 33.71 -71.05 -10.76
N ARG A 318 33.80 -72.39 -10.67
CA ARG A 318 32.67 -73.25 -10.31
C ARG A 318 32.22 -73.00 -8.86
N ILE A 319 33.18 -72.81 -7.95
CA ILE A 319 32.90 -72.51 -6.54
C ILE A 319 32.22 -71.14 -6.40
N LEU A 320 32.71 -70.10 -7.09
CA LEU A 320 32.08 -68.77 -7.09
C LEU A 320 30.64 -68.80 -7.63
N ASN A 321 30.40 -69.52 -8.73
CA ASN A 321 29.04 -69.72 -9.25
C ASN A 321 28.13 -70.43 -8.24
N LYS A 322 28.67 -71.42 -7.52
CA LYS A 322 27.94 -72.14 -6.46
C LYS A 322 27.61 -71.21 -5.29
N ILE A 323 28.57 -70.39 -4.83
CA ILE A 323 28.37 -69.39 -3.79
C ILE A 323 27.25 -68.42 -4.18
N LYS A 324 27.29 -67.88 -5.41
CA LYS A 324 26.25 -66.98 -5.91
C LYS A 324 24.85 -67.60 -5.83
N LEU A 325 24.71 -68.85 -6.28
CA LEU A 325 23.44 -69.57 -6.26
C LEU A 325 22.94 -69.88 -4.84
N ILE A 326 23.85 -70.20 -3.91
CA ILE A 326 23.49 -70.42 -2.50
C ILE A 326 23.08 -69.10 -1.84
N LYS A 327 23.75 -67.99 -2.17
CA LYS A 327 23.46 -66.66 -1.64
C LYS A 327 22.06 -66.20 -2.06
N GLU A 328 21.68 -66.41 -3.32
CA GLU A 328 20.33 -66.13 -3.81
C GLU A 328 19.26 -66.98 -3.10
N LYS A 329 19.53 -68.27 -2.88
CA LYS A 329 18.62 -69.16 -2.12
C LYS A 329 18.48 -68.72 -0.66
N ALA A 330 19.57 -68.36 -0.01
CA ALA A 330 19.54 -67.87 1.36
C ALA A 330 18.73 -66.58 1.49
N SER A 331 18.89 -65.62 0.57
CA SER A 331 18.08 -64.39 0.54
C SER A 331 16.58 -64.68 0.39
N LYS A 332 16.19 -65.59 -0.52
CA LYS A 332 14.79 -66.03 -0.66
C LYS A 332 14.25 -66.71 0.61
N GLU A 333 15.07 -67.48 1.31
CA GLU A 333 14.67 -68.11 2.57
C GLU A 333 14.48 -67.09 3.70
N ILE A 334 15.25 -66.00 3.72
CA ILE A 334 15.01 -64.86 4.64
C ILE A 334 13.66 -64.20 4.37
N GLU A 335 13.33 -63.97 3.09
CA GLU A 335 12.05 -63.37 2.69
C GLU A 335 10.84 -64.24 3.12
N ILE A 336 11.01 -65.56 3.11
CA ILE A 336 9.98 -66.54 3.52
C ILE A 336 10.01 -66.79 5.04
N GLY A 337 10.92 -66.15 5.79
CA GLY A 337 11.03 -66.30 7.25
C GLY A 337 11.68 -67.60 7.73
N LYS A 338 12.35 -68.35 6.86
CA LYS A 338 13.06 -69.61 7.20
C LYS A 338 14.49 -69.34 7.65
N TYR A 339 14.65 -68.59 8.74
CA TYR A 339 15.96 -68.05 9.17
C TYR A 339 17.00 -69.13 9.47
N SER A 340 16.63 -70.25 10.11
CA SER A 340 17.55 -71.37 10.39
C SER A 340 18.16 -71.98 9.11
N ARG A 341 17.38 -72.08 8.03
CA ARG A 341 17.90 -72.59 6.73
C ARG A 341 18.80 -71.57 6.05
N ALA A 342 18.44 -70.29 6.08
CA ALA A 342 19.27 -69.21 5.55
C ALA A 342 20.62 -69.13 6.30
N PHE A 343 20.60 -69.28 7.63
CA PHE A 343 21.79 -69.32 8.48
C PHE A 343 22.73 -70.45 8.08
N ALA A 344 22.21 -71.69 7.97
CA ALA A 344 23.01 -72.84 7.53
C ALA A 344 23.62 -72.63 6.13
N ARG A 345 22.90 -71.99 5.21
CA ARG A 345 23.43 -71.66 3.88
C ARG A 345 24.53 -70.60 3.90
N TYR A 346 24.44 -69.60 4.77
CA TYR A 346 25.49 -68.59 4.90
C TYR A 346 26.76 -69.17 5.53
N ASN A 347 26.63 -70.06 6.53
CA ASN A 347 27.79 -70.80 7.05
C ASN A 347 28.44 -71.67 5.97
N TYR A 348 27.64 -72.34 5.14
CA TYR A 348 28.17 -73.11 4.02
C TYR A 348 28.87 -72.23 2.96
N ILE A 349 28.45 -70.97 2.80
CA ILE A 349 29.16 -70.01 1.94
C ILE A 349 30.55 -69.68 2.52
N LEU A 350 30.68 -69.51 3.84
CA LEU A 350 31.98 -69.27 4.48
C LEU A 350 32.95 -70.44 4.26
N GLU A 351 32.47 -71.68 4.40
CA GLU A 351 33.27 -72.88 4.10
C GLU A 351 33.77 -72.87 2.65
N LEU A 352 32.88 -72.56 1.69
CA LEU A 352 33.24 -72.48 0.28
C LEU A 352 34.24 -71.34 0.00
N LEU A 353 34.10 -70.19 0.66
CA LEU A 353 35.04 -69.07 0.54
C LEU A 353 36.44 -69.43 1.05
N GLY A 354 36.54 -70.22 2.12
CA GLY A 354 37.82 -70.71 2.65
C GLY A 354 38.58 -71.66 1.72
N THR A 355 37.91 -72.25 0.72
CA THR A 355 38.55 -73.16 -0.26
C THR A 355 39.11 -72.44 -1.50
N LEU A 356 38.83 -71.15 -1.68
CA LEU A 356 39.24 -70.40 -2.87
C LEU A 356 40.70 -69.95 -2.77
N SER A 357 41.47 -70.14 -3.85
CA SER A 357 42.86 -69.64 -3.96
C SER A 357 42.93 -68.24 -4.59
N ILE A 358 42.02 -67.33 -4.23
CA ILE A 358 41.90 -65.97 -4.78
C ILE A 358 42.59 -64.96 -3.84
N GLU A 359 42.90 -63.75 -4.31
CA GLU A 359 43.45 -62.67 -3.49
C GLU A 359 42.68 -62.50 -2.17
N GLU A 360 43.44 -62.55 -1.07
CA GLU A 360 42.95 -62.53 0.31
C GLU A 360 42.12 -61.27 0.62
N SER A 361 42.40 -60.15 -0.07
CA SER A 361 41.66 -58.90 0.07
C SER A 361 40.18 -59.01 -0.34
N VAL A 362 39.88 -59.78 -1.39
CA VAL A 362 38.52 -59.97 -1.92
C VAL A 362 37.74 -60.96 -1.05
N ILE A 363 38.42 -62.04 -0.64
CA ILE A 363 37.84 -63.05 0.26
C ILE A 363 37.50 -62.40 1.60
N ASN A 364 38.35 -61.53 2.14
CA ASN A 364 38.11 -60.85 3.42
C ASN A 364 36.90 -59.91 3.38
N GLN A 365 36.69 -59.18 2.28
CA GLN A 365 35.51 -58.30 2.14
C GLN A 365 34.20 -59.10 2.09
N GLU A 366 34.15 -60.16 1.28
CA GLU A 366 32.96 -60.99 1.17
C GLU A 366 32.70 -61.77 2.47
N THR A 367 33.75 -62.31 3.10
CA THR A 367 33.68 -62.98 4.41
C THR A 367 33.10 -62.04 5.47
N HIS A 368 33.54 -60.78 5.52
CA HIS A 368 32.98 -59.79 6.44
C HIS A 368 31.49 -59.53 6.18
N LEU A 369 31.07 -59.41 4.92
CA LEU A 369 29.65 -59.24 4.57
C LEU A 369 28.79 -60.44 4.97
N ILE A 370 29.30 -61.66 4.79
CA ILE A 370 28.59 -62.90 5.14
C ILE A 370 28.51 -63.05 6.66
N ASN A 371 29.60 -62.79 7.40
CA ASN A 371 29.60 -62.79 8.86
C ASN A 371 28.60 -61.78 9.43
N LYS A 372 28.53 -60.57 8.87
CA LYS A 372 27.53 -59.58 9.26
C LYS A 372 26.10 -60.12 9.09
N LYS A 373 25.81 -60.77 7.96
CA LYS A 373 24.49 -61.38 7.72
C LYS A 373 24.18 -62.54 8.67
N ILE A 374 25.18 -63.33 9.04
CA ILE A 374 25.04 -64.41 10.03
C ILE A 374 24.66 -63.81 11.37
N SER A 375 25.37 -62.78 11.86
CA SER A 375 25.01 -62.09 13.11
C SER A 375 23.61 -61.45 13.07
N GLU A 376 23.20 -60.88 11.94
CA GLU A 376 21.83 -60.37 11.75
C GLU A 376 20.78 -61.50 11.84
N LEU A 377 21.10 -62.70 11.37
CA LEU A 377 20.19 -63.85 11.43
C LEU A 377 20.14 -64.50 12.82
N GLU A 378 21.25 -64.57 13.53
CA GLU A 378 21.30 -65.03 14.93
C GLU A 378 20.39 -64.20 15.83
N SER A 379 20.29 -62.90 15.57
CA SER A 379 19.38 -62.02 16.32
C SER A 379 17.89 -62.24 16.02
N LYS A 380 17.55 -62.98 14.95
CA LYS A 380 16.18 -63.19 14.45
C LYS A 380 15.68 -64.64 14.60
N MET A 381 16.60 -65.56 14.88
CA MET A 381 16.29 -66.94 15.27
C MET A 381 15.96 -66.99 16.75
#